data_AF-A0A932VDH9-F1
#
_entry.id   AF-A0A932VDH9-F1
#
_cell.length_a   1.000
_cell.length_b   1.000
_cell.length_c   1.000
_cell.angle_alpha   90.00
_cell.angle_beta   90.00
_cell.angle_gamma   90.00
#
_symmetry.space_group_name_H-M   'P 1'
#
loop_
_entity.id
_entity.type
_entity.pdbx_description
1 polymer ?
#
loop_
_entity_poly.entity_id
_entity_poly.type
_entity_poly.pdbx_seq_one_letter_code
_entity_poly.pdbx_strand_id
1 'polypeptide(L)'
;MKTGVALAWSGYGMNLLILIFGMPVSLAANQPCVNTQNRGINITLAQDVAETRKARELLMKLVRDTDLRPYLFTRNIRIQKGARPHSFPILTLNADYNDNPPEFISAFLHEEIHRFWYEHQNSLNAEAEFRKLYPRLPRNPADVADDEDATYRHLGVCWLELQADKKYLGPRRAYALLRASDGYRWIYRTVVNDEAKIGEIIEKYNLLII
;
A
#
# COMPACT_ATOMS: atom_id res chain seq x y z
N MET A 1 -74.68 50.15 -6.14
CA MET A 1 -74.54 51.63 -6.10
C MET A 1 -73.13 51.99 -6.56
N LYS A 2 -73.04 52.82 -7.62
CA LYS A 2 -71.89 53.63 -8.11
C LYS A 2 -70.60 52.88 -8.50
N THR A 3 -70.30 52.58 -9.78
CA THR A 3 -69.94 53.38 -10.99
C THR A 3 -68.46 53.76 -11.11
N GLY A 4 -67.86 53.42 -12.27
CA GLY A 4 -66.56 53.89 -12.79
C GLY A 4 -65.95 52.92 -13.83
N VAL A 5 -66.44 52.85 -15.08
CA VAL A 5 -65.87 53.45 -16.35
C VAL A 5 -64.45 52.90 -16.66
N ALA A 6 -64.20 51.98 -17.61
CA ALA A 6 -64.41 51.88 -19.08
C ALA A 6 -63.39 52.67 -19.96
N LEU A 7 -62.68 51.93 -20.83
CA LEU A 7 -61.97 52.23 -22.11
C LEU A 7 -60.64 51.44 -22.17
N ALA A 8 -60.19 50.78 -23.24
CA ALA A 8 -60.73 50.36 -24.54
C ALA A 8 -59.79 49.27 -25.11
N TRP A 9 -60.29 48.57 -26.13
CA TRP A 9 -59.70 47.48 -26.93
C TRP A 9 -58.40 47.94 -27.65
N SER A 10 -57.48 47.10 -28.15
CA SER A 10 -57.62 45.90 -28.99
C SER A 10 -56.25 45.23 -29.19
N GLY A 11 -56.20 43.95 -29.55
CA GLY A 11 -55.09 43.43 -30.36
C GLY A 11 -54.66 42.01 -30.04
N TYR A 12 -55.16 41.07 -30.83
CA TYR A 12 -54.81 39.65 -30.81
C TYR A 12 -53.32 39.40 -31.03
N GLY A 13 -52.79 38.40 -30.31
CA GLY A 13 -51.47 37.85 -30.53
C GLY A 13 -51.25 36.63 -29.65
N MET A 14 -51.87 35.51 -30.03
CA MET A 14 -51.53 34.20 -29.49
C MET A 14 -50.01 33.98 -29.60
N ASN A 15 -49.35 33.69 -28.48
CA ASN A 15 -48.16 32.85 -28.49
C ASN A 15 -48.22 31.91 -27.29
N LEU A 16 -48.52 30.66 -27.63
CA LEU A 16 -48.52 29.49 -26.79
C LEU A 16 -47.11 29.28 -26.21
N LEU A 17 -46.91 29.62 -24.94
CA LEU A 17 -45.65 29.34 -24.25
C LEU A 17 -45.63 27.84 -23.90
N ILE A 18 -45.00 27.04 -24.75
CA ILE A 18 -44.69 25.64 -24.44
C ILE A 18 -43.56 25.64 -23.40
N LEU A 19 -43.90 25.27 -22.17
CA LEU A 19 -42.93 24.95 -21.12
C LEU A 19 -42.21 23.64 -21.49
N ILE A 20 -41.03 23.76 -22.12
CA ILE A 20 -40.11 22.64 -22.28
C ILE A 20 -39.43 22.44 -20.92
N PHE A 21 -39.83 21.38 -20.20
CA PHE A 21 -39.04 20.82 -19.11
C PHE A 21 -37.72 20.33 -19.68
N GLY A 22 -36.65 21.12 -19.50
CA GLY A 22 -35.28 20.69 -19.76
C GLY A 22 -34.90 19.60 -18.78
N MET A 23 -35.01 18.34 -19.19
CA MET A 23 -34.24 17.27 -18.56
C MET A 23 -32.76 17.56 -18.76
N PRO A 24 -31.91 17.56 -17.72
CA PRO A 24 -30.48 17.58 -17.93
C PRO A 24 -30.11 16.25 -18.60
N VAL A 25 -29.82 16.30 -19.90
CA VAL A 25 -29.03 15.27 -20.57
C VAL A 25 -27.67 15.31 -19.89
N SER A 26 -27.46 14.38 -18.96
CA SER A 26 -26.16 14.18 -18.36
C SER A 26 -25.25 13.64 -19.46
N LEU A 27 -24.48 14.53 -20.09
CA LEU A 27 -23.31 14.10 -20.86
C LEU A 27 -22.43 13.34 -19.87
N ALA A 28 -22.37 12.02 -20.01
CA ALA A 28 -21.26 11.26 -19.48
C ALA A 28 -20.01 11.88 -20.09
N ALA A 29 -19.29 12.67 -19.30
CA ALA A 29 -17.96 13.10 -19.66
C ALA A 29 -17.16 11.82 -19.92
N ASN A 30 -16.73 11.64 -21.16
CA ASN A 30 -15.62 10.74 -21.47
C ASN A 30 -14.46 11.22 -20.62
N GLN A 31 -14.28 10.60 -19.45
CA GLN A 31 -13.04 10.73 -18.71
C GLN A 31 -11.97 10.21 -19.67
N PRO A 32 -10.99 11.04 -20.06
CA PRO A 32 -9.85 10.52 -20.79
C PRO A 32 -9.28 9.40 -19.92
N CYS A 33 -9.09 8.23 -20.51
CA CYS A 33 -8.31 7.16 -19.92
C CYS A 33 -7.06 7.80 -19.36
N VAL A 34 -6.90 7.73 -18.03
CA VAL A 34 -5.72 8.26 -17.36
C VAL A 34 -4.54 7.65 -18.09
N ASN A 35 -3.79 8.51 -18.76
CA ASN A 35 -2.52 8.14 -19.37
C ASN A 35 -1.65 7.64 -18.22
N THR A 36 -1.57 6.33 -18.04
CA THR A 36 -0.69 5.69 -17.05
C THR A 36 0.73 5.86 -17.55
N GLN A 37 1.24 7.09 -17.41
CA GLN A 37 2.65 7.36 -17.29
C GLN A 37 3.20 6.32 -16.30
N ASN A 38 4.16 5.53 -16.79
CA ASN A 38 4.87 4.52 -16.02
C ASN A 38 5.23 5.16 -14.66
N ARG A 39 4.68 4.64 -13.56
CA ARG A 39 4.65 5.30 -12.23
C ARG A 39 6.03 5.36 -11.53
N GLY A 40 7.08 5.67 -12.28
CA GLY A 40 8.37 6.10 -11.75
C GLY A 40 9.29 5.01 -11.21
N ILE A 41 8.91 3.73 -11.33
CA ILE A 41 9.77 2.58 -11.01
C ILE A 41 10.37 1.95 -12.27
N ASN A 42 11.61 1.50 -12.15
CA ASN A 42 12.38 0.78 -13.14
C ASN A 42 12.54 -0.67 -12.67
N ILE A 43 11.97 -1.61 -13.42
CA ILE A 43 12.01 -3.03 -13.08
C ILE A 43 12.96 -3.74 -14.04
N THR A 44 14.00 -4.35 -13.50
CA THR A 44 14.96 -5.19 -14.23
C THR A 44 14.71 -6.66 -13.93
N LEU A 45 14.91 -7.53 -14.91
CA LEU A 45 14.81 -8.97 -14.73
C LEU A 45 16.22 -9.55 -14.60
N ALA A 46 16.46 -10.33 -13.55
CA ALA A 46 17.72 -11.05 -13.38
C ALA A 46 17.90 -12.16 -14.42
N GLN A 47 16.77 -12.77 -14.81
CA GLN A 47 16.65 -13.75 -15.88
C GLN A 47 15.41 -13.42 -16.71
N ASP A 48 15.46 -13.56 -18.03
CA ASP A 48 14.27 -13.40 -18.88
C ASP A 48 13.54 -14.74 -19.05
N VAL A 49 12.73 -15.11 -18.05
CA VAL A 49 11.93 -16.33 -18.01
C VAL A 49 10.45 -15.97 -17.80
N ALA A 50 9.55 -16.94 -17.93
CA ALA A 50 8.11 -16.68 -17.84
C ALA A 50 7.70 -16.11 -16.47
N GLU A 51 8.28 -16.64 -15.40
CA GLU A 51 8.01 -16.30 -14.01
C GLU A 51 8.43 -14.86 -13.68
N THR A 52 9.63 -14.45 -14.12
CA THR A 52 10.13 -13.09 -13.88
C THR A 52 9.35 -12.05 -14.68
N ARG A 53 8.93 -12.37 -15.91
CA ARG A 53 8.05 -11.52 -16.71
C ARG A 53 6.66 -11.37 -16.07
N LYS A 54 6.07 -12.46 -15.61
CA LYS A 54 4.78 -12.46 -14.90
C LYS A 54 4.84 -11.65 -13.59
N ALA A 55 5.90 -11.83 -12.80
CA ALA A 55 6.11 -11.04 -11.58
C ALA A 55 6.26 -9.54 -11.88
N ARG A 56 6.94 -9.16 -12.96
CA ARG A 56 7.01 -7.76 -13.41
C ARG A 56 5.64 -7.21 -13.77
N GLU A 57 4.87 -7.96 -14.56
CA GLU A 57 3.51 -7.54 -14.95
C GLU A 57 2.61 -7.38 -13.74
N LEU A 58 2.68 -8.30 -12.78
CA LEU A 58 1.98 -8.22 -11.51
C LEU A 58 2.39 -6.97 -10.72
N LEU A 59 3.69 -6.71 -10.55
CA LEU A 59 4.17 -5.52 -9.83
C LEU A 59 3.72 -4.23 -10.52
N MET A 60 3.87 -4.15 -11.84
CA MET A 60 3.39 -3.00 -12.61
C MET A 60 1.88 -2.81 -12.48
N LYS A 61 1.10 -3.90 -12.45
CA LYS A 61 -0.34 -3.85 -12.21
C LYS A 61 -0.66 -3.33 -10.82
N LEU A 62 -0.03 -3.87 -9.78
CA LEU A 62 -0.25 -3.43 -8.39
C LEU A 62 0.11 -1.95 -8.21
N VAL A 63 1.26 -1.53 -8.74
CA VAL A 63 1.70 -0.14 -8.67
C VAL A 63 0.76 0.79 -9.44
N ARG A 64 0.12 0.35 -10.53
CA ARG A 64 -0.89 1.14 -11.26
C ARG A 64 -2.25 1.17 -10.58
N ASP A 65 -2.70 0.06 -10.03
CA ASP A 65 -4.07 -0.08 -9.55
C ASP A 65 -4.23 0.36 -8.09
N THR A 66 -3.12 0.36 -7.34
CA THR A 66 -3.07 0.72 -5.93
C THR A 66 -2.18 1.95 -5.73
N ASP A 67 -2.58 2.85 -4.84
CA ASP A 67 -1.71 3.97 -4.45
C ASP A 67 -0.66 3.49 -3.43
N LEU A 68 0.50 3.05 -3.93
CA LEU A 68 1.62 2.59 -3.11
C LEU A 68 2.62 3.71 -2.77
N ARG A 69 2.37 4.97 -3.19
CA ARG A 69 3.32 6.08 -3.05
C ARG A 69 3.94 6.24 -1.66
N PRO A 70 3.21 6.07 -0.54
CA PRO A 70 3.81 6.20 0.79
C PRO A 70 4.93 5.19 1.08
N TYR A 71 4.96 4.07 0.34
CA TYR A 71 5.90 2.97 0.51
C TYR A 71 6.88 2.83 -0.67
N LEU A 72 6.97 3.80 -1.58
CA LEU A 72 7.92 3.74 -2.70
C LEU A 72 9.20 4.50 -2.35
N PHE A 73 10.11 3.85 -1.63
CA PHE A 73 11.40 4.42 -1.22
C PHE A 73 12.50 4.20 -2.25
N THR A 74 12.41 3.15 -3.07
CA THR A 74 13.29 2.95 -4.23
C THR A 74 12.56 3.13 -5.57
N ARG A 75 13.35 3.46 -6.60
CA ARG A 75 12.90 3.41 -7.99
C ARG A 75 13.40 2.18 -8.73
N ASN A 76 14.49 1.57 -8.30
CA ASN A 76 15.10 0.45 -9.01
C ASN A 76 14.76 -0.85 -8.30
N ILE A 77 14.08 -1.72 -9.02
CA ILE A 77 13.62 -3.02 -8.53
C ILE A 77 14.16 -4.09 -9.46
N ARG A 78 14.70 -5.16 -8.88
CA ARG A 78 15.15 -6.36 -9.59
C ARG A 78 14.18 -7.49 -9.28
N ILE A 79 13.80 -8.26 -10.30
CA ILE A 79 12.99 -9.47 -10.13
C ILE A 79 13.86 -10.66 -10.50
N GLN A 80 13.93 -11.64 -9.60
CA GLN A 80 14.80 -12.81 -9.73
C GLN A 80 14.08 -14.08 -9.27
N LYS A 81 14.17 -15.15 -10.07
CA LYS A 81 13.64 -16.46 -9.67
C LYS A 81 14.54 -17.10 -8.60
N GLY A 82 13.95 -17.68 -7.55
CA GLY A 82 14.66 -18.38 -6.48
C GLY A 82 15.48 -17.49 -5.55
N ALA A 83 15.28 -16.17 -5.60
CA ALA A 83 15.97 -15.25 -4.68
C ALA A 83 15.28 -15.24 -3.32
N ARG A 84 16.05 -15.10 -2.22
CA ARG A 84 15.50 -14.54 -0.98
C ARG A 84 15.26 -13.05 -1.24
N PRO A 85 14.03 -12.53 -1.06
CA PRO A 85 13.79 -11.10 -1.15
C PRO A 85 14.75 -10.32 -0.24
N HIS A 86 15.22 -9.19 -0.73
CA HIS A 86 16.13 -8.32 0.02
C HIS A 86 16.10 -6.90 -0.51
N SER A 87 16.33 -5.95 0.38
CA SER A 87 16.22 -4.53 0.07
C SER A 87 17.47 -3.97 -0.57
N PHE A 88 18.66 -4.49 -0.24
CA PHE A 88 19.97 -3.91 -0.61
C PHE A 88 20.88 -4.90 -1.36
N PRO A 89 21.77 -4.41 -2.26
CA PRO A 89 21.98 -3.01 -2.66
C PRO A 89 20.89 -2.49 -3.62
N ILE A 90 20.16 -3.39 -4.28
CA ILE A 90 18.98 -3.11 -5.10
C ILE A 90 17.84 -3.96 -4.54
N LEU A 91 16.65 -3.38 -4.43
CA LEU A 91 15.48 -4.13 -3.96
C LEU A 91 15.21 -5.27 -4.94
N THR A 92 15.32 -6.51 -4.45
CA THR A 92 15.16 -7.72 -5.25
C THR A 92 13.98 -8.52 -4.73
N LEU A 93 13.03 -8.83 -5.61
CA LEU A 93 11.87 -9.68 -5.31
C LEU A 93 12.03 -11.07 -5.89
N ASN A 94 11.46 -12.06 -5.20
CA ASN A 94 11.36 -13.42 -5.72
C ASN A 94 10.22 -13.54 -6.74
N ALA A 95 10.54 -14.01 -7.94
CA ALA A 95 9.53 -14.31 -8.95
C ALA A 95 8.61 -15.48 -8.58
N ASP A 96 9.01 -16.37 -7.67
CA ASP A 96 8.24 -17.56 -7.28
C ASP A 96 6.94 -17.23 -6.55
N TYR A 97 6.80 -16.01 -6.01
CA TYR A 97 5.57 -15.54 -5.36
C TYR A 97 4.49 -15.07 -6.33
N ASN A 98 4.73 -15.09 -7.65
CA ASN A 98 3.80 -14.51 -8.63
C ASN A 98 2.43 -15.20 -8.70
N ASP A 99 2.32 -16.44 -8.20
CA ASP A 99 1.06 -17.19 -8.10
C ASP A 99 0.26 -16.85 -6.84
N ASN A 100 0.85 -16.09 -5.91
CA ASN A 100 0.22 -15.62 -4.68
C ASN A 100 0.34 -14.08 -4.57
N PRO A 101 -0.53 -13.30 -5.26
CA PRO A 101 -0.43 -11.85 -5.26
C PRO A 101 -0.40 -11.16 -3.89
N PRO A 102 -1.15 -11.62 -2.87
CA PRO A 102 -1.02 -11.11 -1.49
C PRO A 102 0.38 -11.27 -0.89
N GLU A 103 1.02 -12.42 -1.07
CA GLU A 103 2.39 -12.65 -0.58
C GLU A 103 3.41 -11.83 -1.38
N PHE A 104 3.21 -11.72 -2.69
CA PHE A 104 4.08 -10.91 -3.54
C PHE A 104 4.06 -9.41 -3.18
N ILE A 105 2.87 -8.84 -2.90
CA ILE A 105 2.78 -7.44 -2.48
C ILE A 105 3.31 -7.21 -1.05
N SER A 106 3.05 -8.13 -0.12
CA SER A 106 3.60 -8.08 1.24
C SER A 106 5.13 -8.12 1.21
N ALA A 107 5.72 -9.04 0.44
CA ALA A 107 7.18 -9.09 0.24
C ALA A 107 7.72 -7.78 -0.37
N PHE A 108 7.02 -7.19 -1.34
CA PHE A 108 7.41 -5.89 -1.88
C PHE A 108 7.39 -4.78 -0.82
N LEU A 109 6.31 -4.68 -0.05
CA LEU A 109 6.17 -3.68 1.02
C LEU A 109 7.22 -3.89 2.11
N HIS A 110 7.49 -5.14 2.50
CA HIS A 110 8.52 -5.50 3.48
C HIS A 110 9.89 -4.95 3.08
N GLU A 111 10.32 -5.19 1.84
CA GLU A 111 11.61 -4.72 1.36
C GLU A 111 11.68 -3.20 1.16
N GLU A 112 10.58 -2.55 0.80
CA GLU A 112 10.51 -1.09 0.78
C GLU A 112 10.59 -0.52 2.21
N ILE A 113 9.90 -1.10 3.18
CA ILE A 113 9.90 -0.65 4.58
C ILE A 113 11.28 -0.81 5.21
N HIS A 114 12.03 -1.83 4.85
CA HIS A 114 13.44 -1.93 5.24
C HIS A 114 14.24 -0.70 4.79
N ARG A 115 14.05 -0.18 3.57
CA ARG A 115 14.72 1.06 3.12
C ARG A 115 14.40 2.24 4.03
N PHE A 116 13.11 2.46 4.30
CA PHE A 116 12.67 3.47 5.25
C PHE A 116 13.33 3.31 6.61
N TRP A 117 13.31 2.09 7.15
CA TRP A 117 13.84 1.80 8.48
C TRP A 117 15.35 2.08 8.56
N TYR A 118 16.13 1.68 7.56
CA TYR A 118 17.57 1.92 7.54
C TYR A 118 17.94 3.40 7.41
N GLU A 119 17.12 4.19 6.73
CA GLU A 119 17.38 5.62 6.50
C GLU A 119 16.84 6.53 7.61
N HIS A 120 15.87 6.05 8.41
CA HIS A 120 15.24 6.86 9.44
C HIS A 120 16.11 6.97 10.71
N GLN A 121 16.44 8.21 11.09
CA GLN A 121 17.37 8.52 12.19
C GLN A 121 16.99 7.93 13.57
N ASN A 122 15.70 7.67 13.82
CA ASN A 122 15.22 7.16 15.10
C ASN A 122 15.10 5.64 15.18
N SER A 123 15.36 4.90 14.09
CA SER A 123 15.20 3.45 14.05
C SER A 123 16.04 2.72 15.09
N LEU A 124 17.30 3.16 15.29
CA LEU A 124 18.18 2.57 16.31
C LEU A 124 17.68 2.78 17.75
N ASN A 125 16.98 3.90 18.01
CA ASN A 125 16.40 4.14 19.33
C ASN A 125 15.20 3.21 19.58
N ALA A 126 14.38 2.95 18.54
CA ALA A 126 13.31 1.97 18.61
C ALA A 126 13.86 0.54 18.80
N GLU A 127 14.90 0.14 18.06
CA GLU A 127 15.57 -1.15 18.23
C GLU A 127 16.09 -1.34 19.67
N ALA A 128 16.70 -0.31 20.26
CA ALA A 128 17.17 -0.35 21.65
C ALA A 128 16.01 -0.49 22.66
N GLU A 129 14.83 0.06 22.37
CA GLU A 129 13.64 -0.10 23.21
C GLU A 129 13.01 -1.47 23.05
N PHE A 130 12.96 -2.02 21.83
CA PHE A 130 12.55 -3.40 21.60
C PHE A 130 13.44 -4.39 22.35
N ARG A 131 14.76 -4.15 22.40
CA ARG A 131 15.68 -4.98 23.18
C ARG A 131 15.40 -4.97 24.68
N LYS A 132 14.93 -3.84 25.23
CA LYS A 132 14.50 -3.75 26.63
C LYS A 132 13.15 -4.46 26.85
N LEU A 133 12.23 -4.34 25.90
CA LEU A 133 10.90 -4.92 25.98
C LEU A 133 10.92 -6.45 25.81
N TYR A 134 11.80 -6.97 24.95
CA TYR A 134 11.93 -8.38 24.62
C TYR A 134 13.35 -8.92 24.85
N PRO A 135 13.86 -8.94 26.10
CA PRO A 135 15.27 -9.21 26.40
C PRO A 135 15.71 -10.67 26.17
N ARG A 136 14.80 -11.56 25.78
CA ARG A 136 15.06 -12.98 25.56
C ARG A 136 14.51 -13.41 24.21
N LEU A 137 15.39 -13.51 23.23
CA LEU A 137 15.05 -14.05 21.92
C LEU A 137 15.01 -15.59 21.95
N PRO A 138 14.14 -16.22 21.13
CA PRO A 138 14.18 -17.65 20.93
C PRO A 138 15.46 -18.06 20.20
N ARG A 139 15.83 -19.34 20.34
CA ARG A 139 17.05 -19.90 19.74
C ARG A 139 16.83 -20.56 18.37
N ASN A 140 15.58 -20.80 17.98
CA ASN A 140 15.28 -21.46 16.71
C ASN A 140 15.53 -20.47 15.56
N PRO A 141 16.37 -20.79 14.57
CA PRO A 141 16.65 -19.89 13.45
C PRO A 141 15.40 -19.47 12.66
N ALA A 142 14.38 -20.33 12.57
CA ALA A 142 13.12 -19.99 11.90
C ALA A 142 12.26 -18.97 12.68
N ASP A 143 12.58 -18.71 13.95
CA ASP A 143 11.85 -17.77 14.79
C ASP A 143 12.41 -16.33 14.70
N VAL A 144 13.70 -16.19 14.38
CA VAL A 144 14.48 -14.94 14.45
C VAL A 144 15.06 -14.55 13.09
N ALA A 145 15.66 -13.36 13.01
CA ALA A 145 16.47 -12.98 11.86
C ALA A 145 17.90 -13.54 11.96
N ASP A 146 18.75 -13.21 11.00
CA ASP A 146 20.11 -13.75 10.89
C ASP A 146 20.98 -13.45 12.14
N ASP A 147 20.70 -12.34 12.84
CA ASP A 147 21.31 -11.98 14.13
C ASP A 147 20.33 -11.23 15.05
N GLU A 148 20.79 -10.88 16.25
CA GLU A 148 19.99 -10.19 17.28
C GLU A 148 19.56 -8.79 16.85
N ASP A 149 20.46 -8.00 16.25
CA ASP A 149 20.14 -6.63 15.81
C ASP A 149 19.16 -6.66 14.64
N ALA A 150 19.36 -7.58 13.69
CA ALA A 150 18.41 -7.85 12.63
C ALA A 150 17.05 -8.28 13.20
N THR A 151 17.01 -9.04 14.29
CA THR A 151 15.74 -9.49 14.90
C THR A 151 14.95 -8.31 15.47
N TYR A 152 15.59 -7.40 16.19
CA TYR A 152 14.90 -6.20 16.71
C TYR A 152 14.51 -5.23 15.60
N ARG A 153 15.34 -5.09 14.56
CA ARG A 153 14.98 -4.35 13.33
C ARG A 153 13.69 -4.90 12.73
N HIS A 154 13.59 -6.22 12.61
CA HIS A 154 12.42 -6.87 12.02
C HIS A 154 11.14 -6.72 12.86
N LEU A 155 11.20 -6.49 14.17
CA LEU A 155 9.98 -6.17 14.94
C LEU A 155 9.33 -4.87 14.44
N GLY A 156 10.13 -3.85 14.15
CA GLY A 156 9.63 -2.58 13.63
C GLY A 156 9.21 -2.68 12.17
N VAL A 157 10.04 -3.30 11.33
CA VAL A 157 9.74 -3.51 9.90
C VAL A 157 8.46 -4.34 9.73
N CYS A 158 8.35 -5.49 10.41
CA CYS A 158 7.17 -6.35 10.29
C CYS A 158 5.90 -5.73 10.91
N TRP A 159 6.04 -4.82 11.88
CA TRP A 159 4.89 -4.06 12.37
C TRP A 159 4.37 -3.09 11.32
N LEU A 160 5.27 -2.34 10.66
CA LEU A 160 4.91 -1.45 9.56
C LEU A 160 4.36 -2.23 8.36
N GLU A 161 4.91 -3.42 8.10
CA GLU A 161 4.40 -4.36 7.10
C GLU A 161 2.96 -4.77 7.42
N LEU A 162 2.67 -5.17 8.67
CA LEU A 162 1.31 -5.48 9.09
C LEU A 162 0.35 -4.31 8.86
N GLN A 163 0.76 -3.07 9.12
CA GLN A 163 -0.08 -1.89 8.84
C GLN A 163 -0.30 -1.68 7.34
N ALA A 164 0.74 -1.86 6.53
CA ALA A 164 0.65 -1.76 5.07
C ALA A 164 -0.27 -2.86 4.51
N ASP A 165 -0.11 -4.10 4.95
CA ASP A 165 -0.95 -5.23 4.55
C ASP A 165 -2.39 -5.03 4.98
N LYS A 166 -2.65 -4.50 6.18
CA LYS A 166 -4.01 -4.12 6.60
C LYS A 166 -4.64 -3.12 5.65
N LYS A 167 -3.87 -2.12 5.20
CA LYS A 167 -4.32 -1.08 4.28
C LYS A 167 -4.66 -1.64 2.89
N TYR A 168 -3.83 -2.54 2.34
CA TYR A 168 -3.96 -2.99 0.95
C TYR A 168 -4.67 -4.34 0.77
N LEU A 169 -4.56 -5.24 1.75
CA LEU A 169 -5.14 -6.60 1.71
C LEU A 169 -6.37 -6.75 2.62
N GLY A 170 -6.52 -5.85 3.58
CA GLY A 170 -7.53 -5.91 4.63
C GLY A 170 -7.05 -6.71 5.86
N PRO A 171 -7.55 -6.39 7.08
CA PRO A 171 -6.95 -6.91 8.31
C PRO A 171 -6.93 -8.43 8.43
N ARG A 172 -8.01 -9.12 8.05
CA ARG A 172 -8.09 -10.59 8.13
C ARG A 172 -6.99 -11.26 7.31
N ARG A 173 -6.72 -10.77 6.11
CA ARG A 173 -5.70 -11.33 5.22
C ARG A 173 -4.29 -11.00 5.72
N ALA A 174 -4.07 -9.77 6.16
CA ALA A 174 -2.79 -9.35 6.73
C ALA A 174 -2.36 -10.25 7.90
N TYR A 175 -3.26 -10.46 8.88
CA TYR A 175 -2.97 -11.34 10.00
C TYR A 175 -2.76 -12.81 9.58
N ALA A 176 -3.54 -13.31 8.62
CA ALA A 176 -3.40 -14.67 8.14
C ALA A 176 -2.04 -14.88 7.45
N LEU A 177 -1.58 -13.91 6.66
CA LEU A 177 -0.32 -13.95 5.94
C LEU A 177 0.87 -14.03 6.90
N LEU A 178 0.96 -13.10 7.85
CA LEU A 178 2.05 -13.08 8.84
C LEU A 178 2.06 -14.36 9.72
N ARG A 179 0.88 -14.88 10.08
CA ARG A 179 0.77 -16.11 10.88
C ARG A 179 1.14 -17.38 10.11
N ALA A 180 1.03 -17.37 8.79
CA ALA A 180 1.33 -18.51 7.93
C ALA A 180 2.80 -18.59 7.51
N SER A 181 3.61 -17.56 7.80
CA SER A 181 5.02 -17.53 7.43
C SER A 181 5.83 -18.63 8.14
N ASP A 182 6.65 -19.34 7.37
CA ASP A 182 7.60 -20.34 7.87
C ASP A 182 8.91 -19.72 8.42
N GLY A 183 9.19 -18.46 8.06
CA GLY A 183 10.30 -17.66 8.57
C GLY A 183 9.85 -16.59 9.55
N TYR A 184 10.76 -16.11 10.39
CA TYR A 184 10.51 -15.03 11.37
C TYR A 184 9.32 -15.31 12.30
N ARG A 185 9.06 -16.58 12.63
CA ARG A 185 7.80 -17.00 13.27
C ARG A 185 7.58 -16.34 14.64
N TRP A 186 8.63 -16.12 15.42
CA TRP A 186 8.50 -15.40 16.69
C TRP A 186 8.28 -13.91 16.44
N ILE A 187 9.02 -13.29 15.51
CA ILE A 187 8.84 -11.87 15.14
C ILE A 187 7.38 -11.63 14.74
N TYR A 188 6.85 -12.38 13.78
CA TYR A 188 5.46 -12.20 13.33
C TYR A 188 4.44 -12.47 14.43
N ARG A 189 4.63 -13.52 15.24
CA ARG A 189 3.74 -13.78 16.38
C ARG A 189 3.77 -12.64 17.38
N THR A 190 4.95 -12.09 17.68
CA THR A 190 5.12 -10.96 18.59
C THR A 190 4.46 -9.71 18.02
N VAL A 191 4.71 -9.37 16.75
CA VAL A 191 4.07 -8.24 16.06
C VAL A 191 2.56 -8.32 16.11
N VAL A 192 1.99 -9.50 15.84
CA VAL A 192 0.53 -9.67 15.84
C VAL A 192 -0.06 -9.64 17.25
N ASN A 193 0.61 -10.23 18.25
CA ASN A 193 0.07 -10.32 19.61
C ASN A 193 0.29 -9.04 20.42
N ASP A 194 1.40 -8.34 20.21
CA ASP A 194 1.80 -7.12 20.92
C ASP A 194 1.70 -5.88 20.01
N GLU A 195 0.81 -5.93 19.02
CA GLU A 195 0.68 -4.89 18.00
C GLU A 195 0.58 -3.47 18.59
N ALA A 196 -0.25 -3.28 19.61
CA ALA A 196 -0.40 -1.97 20.26
C ALA A 196 0.89 -1.51 20.96
N LYS A 197 1.58 -2.40 21.69
CA LYS A 197 2.81 -2.06 22.43
C LYS A 197 3.95 -1.68 21.49
N ILE A 198 4.07 -2.40 20.37
CA ILE A 198 5.07 -2.05 19.34
C ILE A 198 4.68 -0.73 18.68
N GLY A 199 3.39 -0.52 18.39
CA GLY A 199 2.86 0.73 17.87
C GLY A 199 3.20 1.95 18.72
N GLU A 200 3.08 1.85 20.05
CA GLU A 200 3.47 2.92 20.98
C GLU A 200 4.95 3.32 20.82
N ILE A 201 5.85 2.35 20.61
CA ILE A 201 7.27 2.62 20.37
C ILE A 201 7.47 3.27 18.99
N ILE A 202 6.78 2.76 17.97
CA ILE A 202 6.82 3.33 16.62
C ILE A 202 6.37 4.80 16.63
N GLU A 203 5.28 5.12 17.32
CA GLU A 203 4.76 6.48 17.48
C GLU A 203 5.74 7.37 18.27
N LYS A 204 6.23 6.89 19.41
CA LYS A 204 7.20 7.60 20.27
C LYS A 204 8.43 8.06 19.50
N TYR A 205 8.90 7.25 18.55
CA TYR A 205 10.08 7.55 17.74
C TYR A 205 9.77 8.14 16.35
N ASN A 206 8.52 8.49 16.09
CA ASN A 206 8.04 9.08 14.83
C ASN A 206 8.36 8.21 13.60
N LEU A 207 8.13 6.90 13.71
CA LEU A 207 8.43 5.90 12.67
C LEU A 207 7.21 5.49 11.83
N LEU A 208 6.12 6.27 11.87
CA LEU A 208 4.93 6.01 11.05
C LEU A 208 5.16 6.40 9.59
N ILE A 209 4.71 5.54 8.67
CA ILE A 209 4.64 5.83 7.23
C ILE A 209 3.21 6.30 6.94
N ILE A 210 3.05 7.58 6.58
CA ILE A 210 1.75 8.25 6.34
C ILE A 210 1.45 8.44 4.85
#